data_AF-A0A2H1VPR5-F1
#
_entry.id   AF-A0A2H1VPR5-F1
#
_cell.length_a   1.000
_cell.length_b   1.000
_cell.length_c   1.000
_cell.angle_alpha   90.00
_cell.angle_beta   90.00
_cell.angle_gamma   90.00
#
_symmetry.space_group_name_H-M   'P 1'
#
loop_
_entity.id
_entity.type
_entity.pdbx_description
1 polymer ?
#
loop_
_entity_poly.entity_id
_entity_poly.type
_entity_poly.pdbx_seq_one_letter_code
_entity_poly.pdbx_strand_id
1 'polypeptide(L)'
;MIECLSNITYEQCGCVEFYMPHSSSKKICTQYDDDCIETARETMLHRESSQGDYVCHCLPSCNSVDYDAEILKTDYNLQKLIDIYDAIYKIPDKEELNSYNYSKMEIYFKKPRFLSMRRSELFGIIDFLSNCGGLLGLFLGFSFLSLMEIIYFLTLRLCCTLKKDLEEEKNEKLSHGKEIHLEKY
;
A
#
# COMPACT_ATOMS: atom_id res chain seq x y z
N MET A 1 -5.58 19.78 8.20
CA MET A 1 -4.99 21.14 8.21
C MET A 1 -6.03 22.21 8.58
N ILE A 2 -7.12 22.39 7.83
CA ILE A 2 -8.12 23.45 8.12
C ILE A 2 -8.85 23.24 9.46
N GLU A 3 -9.10 21.99 9.87
CA GLU A 3 -9.67 21.71 11.19
C GLU A 3 -8.76 22.15 12.34
N CYS A 4 -7.44 21.97 12.20
CA CYS A 4 -6.48 22.37 13.22
C CYS A 4 -6.41 23.90 13.32
N LEU A 5 -6.36 24.59 12.16
CA LEU A 5 -6.42 26.04 12.10
C LEU A 5 -7.71 26.55 12.76
N SER A 6 -8.86 25.95 12.45
CA SER A 6 -10.15 26.31 13.06
C SER A 6 -10.14 26.18 14.58
N ASN A 7 -9.52 25.13 15.12
CA ASN A 7 -9.43 24.96 16.57
C ASN A 7 -8.51 26.02 17.21
N ILE A 8 -7.35 26.30 16.61
CA ILE A 8 -6.41 27.33 17.10
C ILE A 8 -7.04 28.72 17.05
N THR A 9 -7.67 29.08 15.93
CA THR A 9 -8.37 30.37 15.79
C THR A 9 -9.50 30.50 16.81
N TYR A 10 -10.25 29.42 17.08
CA TYR A 10 -11.27 29.44 18.11
C TYR A 10 -10.71 29.59 19.53
N GLU A 11 -9.65 28.86 19.88
CA GLU A 11 -9.01 28.96 21.19
C GLU A 11 -8.45 30.36 21.47
N GLN A 12 -7.90 31.01 20.44
CA GLN A 12 -7.25 32.31 20.57
C GLN A 12 -8.22 33.49 20.43
N CYS A 13 -9.16 33.42 19.48
CA CYS A 13 -10.03 34.54 19.10
C CYS A 13 -11.51 34.33 19.48
N GLY A 14 -11.91 33.12 19.88
CA GLY A 14 -13.30 32.79 20.23
C GLY A 14 -14.27 32.78 19.05
N CYS A 15 -13.77 32.80 17.82
CA CYS A 15 -14.53 32.77 16.57
C CYS A 15 -13.79 31.94 15.51
N VAL A 16 -14.46 31.63 14.40
CA VAL A 16 -13.87 30.94 13.24
C VAL A 16 -14.16 31.70 11.95
N GLU A 17 -13.29 31.61 10.95
CA GLU A 17 -13.54 32.24 9.64
C GLU A 17 -14.64 31.51 8.85
N PHE A 18 -15.27 32.20 7.91
CA PHE A 18 -16.42 31.67 7.16
C PHE A 18 -16.13 30.39 6.36
N TYR A 19 -14.89 30.20 5.89
CA TYR A 19 -14.49 29.02 5.11
C TYR A 19 -14.02 27.85 6.00
N MET A 20 -13.86 28.07 7.30
CA MET A 20 -13.38 27.05 8.22
C MET A 20 -14.51 26.10 8.64
N PRO A 21 -14.18 24.84 9.02
CA PRO A 21 -15.12 23.95 9.67
C PRO A 21 -15.62 24.54 10.99
N HIS A 22 -16.94 24.57 11.19
CA HIS A 22 -17.60 25.16 12.35
C HIS A 22 -17.86 24.15 13.49
N SER A 23 -17.05 23.08 13.57
CA SER A 23 -17.18 22.07 14.62
C SER A 23 -16.82 22.61 16.01
N SER A 24 -15.89 23.56 16.07
CA SER A 24 -15.37 24.20 17.29
C SER A 24 -16.20 25.40 17.75
N SER A 25 -16.84 26.15 16.84
CA SER A 25 -17.60 27.37 17.14
C SER A 25 -18.71 27.67 16.15
N LYS A 26 -19.81 28.26 16.65
CA LYS A 26 -20.88 28.82 15.81
C LYS A 26 -20.71 30.33 15.52
N LYS A 27 -19.71 30.98 16.13
CA LYS A 27 -19.46 32.42 15.97
C LYS A 27 -18.47 32.65 14.82
N ILE A 28 -18.91 33.40 13.82
CA ILE A 28 -18.08 33.79 12.66
C ILE A 28 -17.27 35.04 13.03
N CYS A 29 -15.97 35.03 12.72
CA CYS A 29 -15.11 36.20 12.93
C CYS A 29 -15.53 37.37 12.02
N THR A 30 -15.34 38.58 12.51
CA THR A 30 -15.62 39.83 11.79
C THR A 30 -14.31 40.55 11.45
N GLN A 31 -14.40 41.64 10.69
CA GLN A 31 -13.23 42.48 10.38
C GLN A 31 -12.49 43.01 11.62
N TYR A 32 -13.15 43.09 12.78
CA TYR A 32 -12.50 43.49 14.04
C TYR A 32 -11.53 42.43 14.57
N ASP A 33 -11.69 41.18 14.16
CA ASP A 33 -10.91 40.04 14.64
C ASP A 33 -9.71 39.74 13.72
N ASP A 34 -9.53 40.48 12.62
CA ASP A 34 -8.51 40.23 11.57
C ASP A 34 -7.08 40.09 12.15
N ASP A 35 -6.70 40.98 13.08
CA ASP A 35 -5.39 40.96 13.74
C ASP A 35 -5.18 39.67 14.57
N CYS A 36 -6.25 39.21 15.23
CA CYS A 36 -6.22 37.97 15.99
C CYS A 36 -6.14 36.74 15.06
N ILE A 37 -6.88 36.75 13.95
CA ILE A 37 -6.88 35.67 12.95
C ILE A 37 -5.49 35.52 12.33
N GLU A 38 -4.84 36.61 11.96
CA GLU A 38 -3.49 36.58 11.41
C GLU A 38 -2.49 36.04 12.44
N THR A 39 -2.58 36.52 13.69
CA THR A 39 -1.74 36.02 14.78
C THR A 39 -1.96 34.52 15.04
N ALA A 40 -3.21 34.04 14.95
CA ALA A 40 -3.54 32.62 15.11
C ALA A 40 -2.95 31.76 13.97
N ARG A 41 -2.95 32.28 12.73
CA ARG A 41 -2.31 31.64 11.58
C ARG A 41 -0.79 31.56 11.75
N GLU A 42 -0.15 32.65 12.14
CA GLU A 42 1.29 32.67 12.42
C GLU A 42 1.66 31.70 13.56
N THR A 43 0.84 31.67 14.62
CA THR A 43 1.03 30.75 15.74
C THR A 43 0.96 29.29 15.29
N MET A 44 0.03 28.93 14.39
CA MET A 44 -0.03 27.59 13.81
C MET A 44 1.26 27.26 13.04
N LEU A 45 1.72 28.15 12.18
CA LEU A 45 2.94 27.97 11.38
C LEU A 45 4.19 27.81 12.25
N HIS A 46 4.32 28.62 13.30
CA HIS A 46 5.44 28.54 14.23
C HIS A 46 5.41 27.23 15.03
N ARG A 47 4.24 26.76 15.45
CA ARG A 47 4.08 25.49 16.17
C ARG A 47 4.45 24.29 15.29
N GLU A 48 4.10 24.31 14.00
CA GLU A 48 4.51 23.27 13.05
C GLU A 48 6.03 23.24 12.83
N SER A 49 6.71 24.38 12.92
CA SER A 49 8.14 24.48 12.62
C SER A 49 9.08 24.26 13.81
N SER A 50 8.66 24.55 15.05
CA SER A 50 9.59 24.76 16.18
C SER A 50 9.53 23.69 17.27
N GLN A 51 8.40 23.00 17.41
CA GLN A 51 8.26 21.92 18.39
C GLN A 51 8.11 20.60 17.64
N GLY A 52 9.03 19.67 17.88
CA GLY A 52 8.88 18.26 17.48
C GLY A 52 7.73 17.53 18.19
N ASP A 53 6.78 18.28 18.74
CA ASP A 53 5.51 17.83 19.29
C ASP A 53 4.43 18.29 18.29
N TYR A 54 3.89 17.33 17.54
CA TYR A 54 2.98 17.59 16.42
C TYR A 54 1.65 18.17 16.93
N VAL A 55 1.58 19.49 17.12
CA VAL A 55 0.35 20.20 17.54
C VAL A 55 -0.83 19.83 16.64
N CYS A 56 -0.57 19.64 15.34
CA CYS A 56 -1.53 19.10 14.38
C CYS A 56 -1.06 17.74 13.85
N HIS A 57 -1.68 16.64 14.30
CA HIS A 57 -1.44 15.28 13.78
C HIS A 57 -2.12 15.03 12.42
N CYS A 58 -1.80 15.86 11.41
CA CYS A 58 -2.36 15.72 10.06
C CYS A 58 -1.67 14.58 9.30
N LEU A 59 -2.06 13.34 9.61
CA LEU A 59 -1.59 12.17 8.86
C LEU A 59 -2.03 12.25 7.38
N PRO A 60 -1.20 11.78 6.45
CA PRO A 60 -1.59 11.74 5.04
C PRO A 60 -2.81 10.84 4.85
N SER A 61 -3.69 11.24 3.93
CA SER A 61 -4.84 10.42 3.56
C SER A 61 -4.39 9.12 2.90
N CYS A 62 -5.06 8.00 3.22
CA CYS A 62 -4.75 6.70 2.60
C CYS A 62 -5.15 6.65 1.12
N ASN A 63 -6.21 7.37 0.77
CA ASN A 63 -6.73 7.49 -0.58
C ASN A 63 -6.77 8.97 -0.95
N SER A 64 -6.03 9.35 -1.99
CA SER A 64 -6.08 10.68 -2.59
C SER A 64 -6.28 10.56 -4.10
N VAL A 65 -6.88 11.60 -4.68
CA VAL A 65 -7.01 11.75 -6.13
C VAL A 65 -6.38 13.08 -6.49
N ASP A 66 -5.32 13.02 -7.27
CA ASP A 66 -4.54 14.17 -7.70
C ASP A 66 -4.77 14.41 -9.20
N TYR A 67 -5.00 15.67 -9.57
CA TYR A 67 -5.26 16.09 -10.94
C TYR A 67 -4.15 17.02 -11.43
N ASP A 68 -3.39 16.57 -12.42
CA ASP A 68 -2.43 17.43 -13.12
C ASP A 68 -3.17 18.30 -14.15
N ALA A 69 -3.28 19.61 -13.86
CA ALA A 69 -3.95 20.57 -14.73
C ALA A 69 -2.96 21.25 -15.69
N GLU A 70 -3.26 21.20 -16.99
CA GLU A 70 -2.57 21.98 -18.02
C GLU A 70 -3.45 23.17 -18.44
N ILE A 71 -2.93 24.39 -18.35
CA ILE A 71 -3.70 25.61 -18.63
C ILE A 71 -3.34 26.13 -20.02
N LEU A 72 -4.33 26.19 -20.92
CA LEU A 72 -4.23 26.88 -22.20
C LEU A 72 -4.95 28.22 -22.10
N LYS A 73 -4.25 29.31 -22.40
CA LYS A 73 -4.81 30.66 -22.47
C LYS A 73 -4.81 31.13 -23.92
N THR A 74 -5.95 31.61 -24.39
CA THR A 74 -6.11 32.18 -25.73
C THR A 74 -6.94 33.45 -25.65
N ASP A 75 -6.70 34.36 -26.59
CA ASP A 75 -7.48 35.60 -26.69
C ASP A 75 -8.91 35.26 -27.12
N TYR A 76 -9.87 35.56 -26.24
CA TYR A 76 -11.28 35.36 -26.52
C TYR A 76 -11.87 36.64 -27.13
N ASN A 77 -11.91 36.68 -28.46
CA ASN A 77 -12.51 37.82 -29.17
C ASN A 77 -14.04 37.71 -29.19
N LEU A 78 -14.67 38.16 -28.11
CA LEU A 78 -16.12 38.13 -27.95
C LEU A 78 -16.83 39.06 -28.95
N GLN A 79 -16.25 40.22 -29.29
CA GLN A 79 -16.86 41.18 -30.22
C GLN A 79 -17.21 40.52 -31.55
N LYS A 80 -16.29 39.72 -32.10
CA LYS A 80 -16.52 38.99 -33.36
C LYS A 80 -17.67 37.97 -33.25
N LEU A 81 -17.85 37.34 -32.10
CA LEU A 81 -18.98 36.44 -31.87
C LEU A 81 -20.29 37.21 -31.77
N ILE A 82 -20.32 38.31 -31.02
CA ILE A 82 -21.50 39.19 -30.89
C ILE A 82 -21.93 39.70 -32.28
N ASP A 83 -20.98 40.17 -33.09
CA ASP A 83 -21.28 40.67 -34.45
C ASP A 83 -21.91 39.62 -35.37
N ILE A 84 -21.46 38.35 -35.28
CA ILE A 84 -22.05 37.25 -36.05
C ILE A 84 -23.47 36.95 -35.57
N TYR A 85 -23.69 36.88 -34.25
CA TYR A 85 -25.02 36.62 -33.70
C TYR A 85 -25.99 37.76 -33.98
N ASP A 86 -25.53 39.01 -33.92
CA ASP A 86 -26.32 40.19 -34.26
C ASP A 86 -26.76 40.17 -35.73
N ALA A 87 -25.86 39.79 -36.66
CA ALA A 87 -26.19 39.67 -38.07
C ALA A 87 -27.26 38.59 -38.35
N ILE A 88 -27.31 37.51 -37.56
CA ILE A 88 -28.22 36.37 -37.77
C ILE A 88 -29.55 36.57 -37.04
N TYR A 89 -29.52 37.05 -35.80
CA TYR A 89 -30.67 37.09 -34.90
C TYR A 89 -31.16 38.51 -34.57
N LYS A 90 -30.45 39.56 -35.01
CA LYS A 90 -30.74 40.99 -34.72
C LYS A 90 -30.94 41.22 -33.23
N ILE A 91 -29.84 41.19 -32.48
CA ILE A 91 -29.89 41.26 -31.02
C ILE A 91 -30.24 42.69 -30.61
N PRO A 92 -31.31 42.92 -29.83
CA PRO A 92 -31.76 44.26 -29.49
C PRO A 92 -30.79 45.03 -28.57
N ASP A 93 -29.82 44.35 -27.95
CA ASP A 93 -28.97 44.91 -26.88
C ASP A 93 -27.45 44.72 -27.09
N LYS A 94 -26.99 45.11 -28.27
CA LYS A 94 -25.56 45.02 -28.64
C LYS A 94 -24.65 45.93 -27.79
N GLU A 95 -25.15 47.11 -27.41
CA GLU A 95 -24.34 48.08 -26.66
C GLU A 95 -24.11 47.63 -25.21
N GLU A 96 -25.11 47.05 -24.55
CA GLU A 96 -24.94 46.49 -23.21
C GLU A 96 -23.96 45.31 -23.21
N LEU A 97 -24.06 44.42 -24.20
CA LEU A 97 -23.15 43.29 -24.35
C LEU A 97 -21.68 43.73 -24.56
N ASN A 98 -21.43 44.86 -25.20
CA ASN A 98 -20.08 45.38 -25.39
C ASN A 98 -19.52 46.14 -24.17
N SER A 99 -20.35 46.46 -23.18
CA SER A 99 -19.94 47.20 -21.98
C SER A 99 -19.20 46.35 -20.95
N TYR A 100 -19.34 45.02 -21.01
CA TYR A 100 -18.74 44.08 -20.07
C TYR A 100 -17.52 43.35 -20.65
N ASN A 101 -16.58 42.98 -19.77
CA ASN A 101 -15.47 42.09 -20.11
C ASN A 101 -15.86 40.64 -19.81
N TYR A 102 -15.72 39.77 -20.81
CA TYR A 102 -16.08 38.37 -20.68
C TYR A 102 -14.85 37.49 -20.81
N SER A 103 -14.79 36.46 -19.98
CA SER A 103 -13.81 35.39 -20.07
C SER A 103 -14.53 34.05 -20.21
N LYS A 104 -13.99 33.17 -21.07
CA LYS A 104 -14.49 31.81 -21.24
C LYS A 104 -13.49 30.83 -20.66
N MET A 105 -13.95 29.96 -19.76
CA MET A 105 -13.17 28.87 -19.19
C MET A 105 -13.83 27.54 -19.53
N GLU A 106 -13.07 26.63 -20.13
CA GLU A 106 -13.51 25.27 -20.42
C GLU A 106 -12.61 24.29 -19.67
N ILE A 107 -13.21 23.44 -18.84
CA ILE A 107 -12.52 22.43 -18.04
C ILE A 107 -12.93 21.06 -18.57
N TYR A 108 -11.96 20.29 -19.04
CA TYR A 108 -12.20 18.94 -19.55
C TYR A 108 -11.01 18.02 -19.29
N PHE A 109 -11.27 16.71 -19.23
CA PHE A 109 -10.21 15.73 -19.10
C PHE A 109 -9.47 15.58 -20.43
N LYS A 110 -8.15 15.79 -20.42
CA LYS A 110 -7.28 15.59 -21.59
C LYS A 110 -7.33 14.15 -22.12
N LYS A 111 -7.50 13.17 -21.24
CA LYS A 111 -7.64 11.75 -21.58
C LYS A 111 -8.73 11.12 -20.70
N PRO A 112 -9.54 10.19 -21.22
CA PRO A 112 -10.61 9.54 -20.46
C PRO A 112 -10.10 8.40 -19.55
N ARG A 113 -8.86 8.46 -19.07
CA ARG A 113 -8.22 7.40 -18.27
C ARG A 113 -7.52 8.00 -17.07
N PHE A 114 -7.62 7.33 -15.93
CA PHE A 114 -6.96 7.70 -14.68
C PHE A 114 -5.80 6.76 -14.38
N LEU A 115 -4.70 7.29 -13.85
CA LEU A 115 -3.59 6.49 -13.34
C LEU A 115 -3.87 6.16 -11.87
N SER A 116 -3.92 4.87 -11.54
CA SER A 116 -4.10 4.40 -10.16
C SER A 116 -2.77 3.91 -9.60
N MET A 117 -2.40 4.41 -8.43
CA MET A 117 -1.19 4.01 -7.70
C MET A 117 -1.60 3.48 -6.32
N ARG A 118 -1.11 2.30 -5.96
CA ARG A 118 -1.35 1.67 -4.66
C ARG A 118 -0.02 1.25 -4.04
N ARG A 119 0.16 1.57 -2.76
CA ARG A 119 1.28 1.04 -1.96
C ARG A 119 0.83 -0.28 -1.33
N SER A 120 1.64 -1.31 -1.50
CA SER A 120 1.45 -2.63 -0.90
C SER A 120 2.64 -2.94 0.01
N GLU A 121 2.44 -3.81 1.00
CA GLU A 121 3.53 -4.32 1.83
C GLU A 121 4.57 -5.06 0.98
N LEU A 122 5.86 -4.80 1.23
CA LEU A 122 6.96 -5.40 0.45
C LEU A 122 7.32 -6.80 0.94
N PHE A 123 7.20 -7.03 2.25
CA PHE A 123 7.51 -8.31 2.90
C PHE A 123 6.42 -8.65 3.91
N GLY A 124 5.67 -9.71 3.64
CA GLY A 124 4.68 -10.25 4.56
C GLY A 124 5.26 -11.34 5.46
N ILE A 125 4.51 -11.67 6.51
CA ILE A 125 4.73 -12.85 7.35
C ILE A 125 4.77 -14.17 6.54
N ILE A 126 4.00 -14.23 5.44
CA ILE A 126 3.96 -15.39 4.55
C ILE A 126 5.30 -15.53 3.80
N ASP A 127 5.90 -14.43 3.34
CA ASP A 127 7.19 -14.44 2.65
C ASP A 127 8.31 -14.87 3.59
N PHE A 128 8.28 -14.37 4.83
CA PHE A 128 9.21 -14.81 5.88
C PHE A 128 9.08 -16.32 6.13
N LEU A 129 7.86 -16.81 6.34
CA LEU A 129 7.59 -18.22 6.60
C LEU A 129 8.02 -19.11 5.41
N SER A 130 7.81 -18.64 4.18
CA SER A 130 8.21 -19.34 2.97
C SER A 130 9.74 -19.50 2.89
N ASN A 131 10.50 -18.46 3.22
CA ASN A 131 11.96 -18.51 3.25
C ASN A 131 12.48 -19.47 4.34
N CYS A 132 11.93 -19.41 5.55
CA CYS A 132 12.30 -20.34 6.62
C CYS A 132 11.90 -21.79 6.28
N GLY A 133 10.69 -21.98 5.77
CA GLY A 133 10.15 -23.28 5.38
C GLY A 133 10.97 -23.94 4.28
N GLY A 134 11.44 -23.19 3.29
CA GLY A 134 12.31 -23.70 2.23
C GLY A 134 13.65 -24.22 2.76
N LEU A 135 14.31 -23.47 3.65
CA LEU A 135 15.57 -23.90 4.26
C LEU A 135 15.38 -25.11 5.18
N LEU A 136 14.36 -25.09 6.04
CA LEU A 136 14.05 -26.22 6.93
C LEU A 136 13.67 -27.47 6.14
N GLY A 137 12.89 -27.33 5.07
CA GLY A 137 12.52 -28.43 4.18
C GLY A 137 13.74 -29.07 3.50
N LEU A 138 14.71 -28.27 3.07
CA LEU A 138 15.95 -28.77 2.48
C LEU A 138 16.77 -29.59 3.47
N PHE A 139 16.97 -29.08 4.69
CA PHE A 139 17.72 -29.80 5.73
C PHE A 139 17.01 -31.08 6.15
N LEU A 140 15.69 -31.03 6.37
CA LEU A 140 14.90 -32.22 6.69
C LEU A 140 14.93 -33.25 5.56
N GLY A 141 14.92 -32.80 4.30
CA GLY A 141 15.05 -33.66 3.12
C GLY A 141 16.37 -34.45 3.11
N PHE A 142 17.50 -33.76 3.32
CA PHE A 142 18.81 -34.43 3.43
C PHE A 142 18.87 -35.40 4.61
N SER A 143 18.35 -34.99 5.77
CA SER A 143 18.27 -35.88 6.95
C SER A 143 17.41 -37.12 6.69
N PHE A 144 16.28 -36.98 6.00
CA PHE A 144 15.38 -38.09 5.69
C PHE A 144 16.00 -39.09 4.71
N LEU A 145 16.66 -38.60 3.65
CA LEU A 145 17.38 -39.47 2.71
C LEU A 145 18.49 -40.26 3.40
N SER A 146 19.27 -39.59 4.27
CA SER A 146 20.31 -40.26 5.06
C SER A 146 19.73 -41.34 6.00
N LEU A 147 18.61 -41.05 6.66
CA LEU A 147 17.93 -42.03 7.50
C LEU A 147 17.45 -43.25 6.69
N MET A 148 16.91 -43.02 5.50
CA MET A 148 16.46 -44.09 4.61
C MET A 148 17.63 -44.97 4.16
N GLU A 149 18.79 -44.39 3.87
CA GLU A 149 20.02 -45.12 3.56
C GLU A 149 20.50 -46.00 4.73
N ILE A 150 20.46 -45.48 5.96
CA ILE A 150 20.81 -46.25 7.16
C ILE A 150 19.87 -47.46 7.32
N ILE A 151 18.55 -47.26 7.15
CA ILE A 151 17.57 -48.35 7.22
C ILE A 151 17.83 -49.40 6.14
N TYR A 152 18.11 -48.96 4.91
CA TYR A 152 18.46 -49.85 3.81
C TYR A 152 19.71 -50.68 4.13
N PHE A 153 20.77 -50.06 4.65
CA PHE A 153 22.00 -50.78 5.02
C PHE A 153 21.78 -51.77 6.17
N LEU A 154 21.03 -51.37 7.20
CA LEU A 154 20.71 -52.24 8.34
C LEU A 154 19.90 -53.47 7.92
N THR A 155 18.84 -53.27 7.13
CA THR A 155 18.01 -54.37 6.62
C THR A 155 18.81 -55.33 5.75
N LEU A 156 19.67 -54.82 4.87
CA LEU A 156 20.52 -55.66 4.02
C LEU A 156 21.54 -56.45 4.86
N ARG A 157 22.20 -55.80 5.84
CA ARG A 157 23.19 -56.44 6.71
C ARG A 157 22.56 -57.49 7.63
N LEU A 158 21.43 -57.19 8.27
CA LEU A 158 20.68 -58.13 9.10
C LEU A 158 20.18 -59.33 8.29
N CYS A 159 19.65 -59.11 7.08
CA CYS A 159 19.16 -60.19 6.23
C CYS A 159 20.31 -61.07 5.72
N CYS A 160 21.46 -60.49 5.36
CA CYS A 160 22.65 -61.25 4.98
C CYS A 160 23.26 -62.03 6.15
N THR A 161 23.30 -61.47 7.36
CA THR A 161 23.79 -62.18 8.57
C THR A 161 22.84 -63.31 8.95
N LEU A 162 21.52 -63.06 9.02
CA LEU A 162 20.54 -64.12 9.31
C LEU A 162 20.55 -65.23 8.25
N LYS A 163 20.74 -64.90 6.97
CA LYS A 163 20.91 -65.91 5.92
C LYS A 163 22.18 -66.74 6.10
N LYS A 164 23.29 -66.12 6.51
CA LYS A 164 24.55 -66.83 6.80
C LYS A 164 24.42 -67.75 8.00
N ASP A 165 23.83 -67.27 9.09
CA ASP A 165 23.61 -68.07 10.31
C ASP A 165 22.68 -69.27 10.03
N LEU A 166 21.63 -69.06 9.22
CA LEU A 166 20.75 -70.15 8.75
C LEU A 166 21.46 -71.12 7.77
N GLU A 167 22.38 -70.65 6.94
CA GLU A 167 23.18 -71.52 6.06
C GLU A 167 24.25 -72.31 6.83
N GLU A 168 24.87 -71.72 7.87
CA GLU A 168 25.80 -72.40 8.77
C GLU A 168 25.10 -73.47 9.59
N GLU A 169 23.94 -73.18 10.21
CA GLU A 169 23.13 -74.22 10.88
C GLU A 169 22.72 -75.36 9.92
N LYS A 170 22.44 -75.03 8.65
CA LYS A 170 22.07 -76.03 7.64
C LYS A 170 23.27 -76.89 7.23
N ASN A 171 24.47 -76.31 7.16
CA ASN A 171 25.72 -77.03 6.84
C ASN A 171 26.23 -77.87 8.02
N GLU A 172 26.07 -77.43 9.26
CA GLU A 172 26.36 -78.24 10.45
C GLU A 172 25.41 -79.44 10.57
N LYS A 173 24.10 -79.25 10.34
CA LYS A 173 23.13 -80.36 10.29
C LYS A 173 23.43 -81.35 9.15
N LEU A 174 23.98 -80.88 8.03
CA LEU A 174 24.40 -81.73 6.91
C LEU A 174 25.70 -82.51 7.20
N SER A 175 26.64 -81.94 7.96
CA SER A 175 27.89 -82.61 8.35
C SER A 175 27.66 -83.65 9.45
N HIS A 176 26.83 -83.32 10.46
CA HIS A 176 26.46 -84.26 11.51
C HIS A 176 25.62 -85.43 10.97
N GLY A 177 24.74 -85.17 9.99
CA GLY A 177 24.01 -86.23 9.28
C GLY A 177 24.90 -87.14 8.41
N LYS A 178 26.08 -86.67 7.97
CA LYS A 178 27.06 -87.47 7.22
C LYS A 178 27.94 -88.32 8.12
N GLU A 179 28.37 -87.83 9.28
CA GLU A 179 29.15 -88.61 10.26
C GLU A 179 28.37 -89.82 10.79
N ILE A 180 27.10 -89.64 11.14
CA ILE A 180 26.23 -90.73 11.64
C ILE A 180 26.01 -91.83 10.57
N HIS A 181 26.15 -91.49 9.28
CA HIS A 181 25.97 -92.44 8.17
C HIS A 181 27.25 -93.21 7.83
N LEU A 182 28.42 -92.75 8.30
CA LEU A 182 29.74 -93.38 8.11
C LEU A 182 30.12 -94.35 9.23
N GLU A 183 29.58 -94.22 10.44
CA GLU A 183 29.78 -95.19 11.55
C GLU A 183 28.91 -96.47 11.46
N LYS A 184 28.09 -96.61 10.41
CA LYS A 184 27.15 -97.74 10.23
C LYS A 184 27.58 -98.80 9.20
N TYR A 185 28.80 -98.73 8.68
CA TYR A 185 29.42 -99.72 7.79
C TYR A 185 30.78 -100.14 8.34
#